data_AF-A0A8K0KBK8-F1
#
_entry.id   AF-A0A8K0KBK8-F1
#
_cell.length_a   1.000
_cell.length_b   1.000
_cell.length_c   1.000
_cell.angle_alpha   90.00
_cell.angle_beta   90.00
_cell.angle_gamma   90.00
#
_symmetry.space_group_name_H-M   'P 1'
#
loop_
_entity.id
_entity.type
_entity.pdbx_description
1 polymer ?
#
loop_
_entity_poly.entity_id
_entity_poly.type
_entity_poly.pdbx_seq_one_letter_code
_entity_poly.pdbx_strand_id
1 'polypeptide(L)'
;MYTIVRQEYEVQVYKSHVLLGNTAVLRCVIPPFVRDYVTVTAWLRDDALILPGASEGGASGPESTPTGGSSSGGNRFVVTLGSGDLVIRGARPEDGAPHYICVTRHMLTGERKKSLPATLTVTGQ
;
A
#
# COMPACT_ATOMS: atom_id res chain seq x y z
N MET A 1 -19.07 -30.95 -13.56
CA MET A 1 -19.03 -29.53 -13.97
C MET A 1 -18.90 -28.69 -12.71
N TYR A 2 -17.85 -27.88 -12.57
CA TYR A 2 -17.70 -26.95 -11.45
C TYR A 2 -18.15 -25.57 -11.94
N THR A 3 -19.08 -24.94 -11.23
CA THR A 3 -19.45 -23.55 -11.48
C THR A 3 -18.51 -22.64 -10.70
N ILE A 4 -17.92 -21.66 -11.36
CA ILE A 4 -17.05 -20.67 -10.71
C ILE A 4 -17.96 -19.54 -10.25
N VAL A 5 -18.23 -19.47 -8.95
CA VAL A 5 -18.98 -18.38 -8.35
C VAL A 5 -18.08 -17.15 -8.30
N ARG A 6 -18.41 -16.14 -9.10
CA ARG A 6 -17.77 -14.82 -9.05
C ARG A 6 -18.38 -14.01 -7.92
N GLN A 7 -17.91 -14.23 -6.69
CA GLN A 7 -18.36 -13.45 -5.56
C GLN A 7 -17.70 -12.07 -5.56
N GLU A 8 -18.52 -11.03 -5.60
CA GLU A 8 -18.07 -9.67 -5.34
C GLU A 8 -17.50 -9.59 -3.91
N TYR A 9 -16.27 -9.10 -3.81
CA TYR A 9 -15.61 -8.83 -2.54
C TYR A 9 -15.16 -7.38 -2.53
N GLU A 10 -15.25 -6.74 -1.38
CA GLU A 10 -14.70 -5.42 -1.15
C GLU A 10 -13.54 -5.53 -0.18
N VAL A 11 -12.50 -4.72 -0.42
CA VAL A 11 -11.32 -4.67 0.44
C VAL A 11 -11.35 -3.34 1.17
N GLN A 12 -11.07 -3.37 2.47
CA GLN A 12 -11.14 -2.17 3.31
C GLN A 12 -9.77 -1.91 3.95
N VAL A 13 -9.48 -0.65 4.24
CA VAL A 13 -8.30 -0.27 5.02
C VAL A 13 -8.81 0.50 6.22
N TYR A 14 -8.40 0.09 7.42
CA TYR A 14 -8.79 0.81 8.62
C TYR A 14 -7.97 2.08 8.80
N LYS A 15 -8.64 3.14 9.27
CA LYS A 15 -7.99 4.37 9.69
C LYS A 15 -7.04 4.05 10.83
N SER A 16 -5.76 4.39 10.65
CA SER A 16 -4.74 4.21 11.68
C SER A 16 -4.38 5.56 12.29
N HIS A 17 -4.10 5.56 13.60
CA HIS A 17 -3.49 6.69 14.28
C HIS A 17 -2.03 6.37 14.57
N VAL A 18 -1.15 7.34 14.41
CA VAL A 18 0.28 7.21 14.69
C VAL A 18 0.78 8.50 15.33
N LEU A 19 1.76 8.38 16.22
CA LEU A 19 2.43 9.55 16.78
C LEU A 19 3.47 10.07 15.79
N LEU A 20 3.69 11.39 15.79
CA LEU A 20 4.75 12.02 15.01
C LEU A 20 6.10 11.35 15.30
N GLY A 21 6.83 10.97 14.26
CA GLY A 21 8.12 10.28 14.36
C GLY A 21 8.05 8.76 14.54
N ASN A 22 6.89 8.21 14.90
CA ASN A 22 6.71 6.76 15.02
C ASN A 22 6.50 6.09 13.66
N THR A 23 6.52 4.75 13.67
CA THR A 23 6.23 3.94 12.48
C THR A 23 4.74 3.65 12.40
N ALA A 24 4.10 4.04 11.31
CA ALA A 24 2.70 3.70 11.04
C ALA A 24 2.62 2.37 10.28
N VAL A 25 1.58 1.59 10.54
CA VAL A 25 1.29 0.35 9.81
C VAL A 25 -0.15 0.38 9.33
N LEU A 26 -0.33 0.37 8.02
CA LEU A 26 -1.63 0.29 7.37
C LEU A 26 -1.86 -1.14 6.91
N ARG A 27 -2.99 -1.71 7.34
CA ARG A 27 -3.38 -3.09 7.04
C ARG A 27 -4.58 -3.13 6.11
N CYS A 28 -4.48 -3.99 5.11
CA CYS A 28 -5.52 -4.26 4.13
C CYS A 28 -6.41 -5.40 4.64
N VAL A 29 -7.68 -5.13 4.86
CA VAL A 29 -8.67 -6.06 5.40
C VAL A 29 -9.32 -6.79 4.24
N ILE A 30 -8.84 -8.02 4.01
CA ILE A 30 -9.34 -8.90 2.97
C ILE A 30 -10.37 -9.85 3.60
N PRO A 31 -11.56 -10.01 3.01
CA PRO A 31 -12.57 -10.91 3.55
C PRO A 31 -12.07 -12.36 3.63
N PRO A 32 -12.45 -13.12 4.68
CA PRO A 32 -11.87 -14.43 4.95
C PRO A 32 -12.15 -15.48 3.87
N PHE A 33 -13.24 -15.33 3.10
CA PHE A 33 -13.60 -16.26 2.03
C PHE A 33 -12.72 -16.12 0.77
N VAL A 34 -12.01 -15.00 0.61
CA VAL A 34 -11.09 -14.74 -0.52
C VAL A 34 -9.64 -14.53 -0.09
N ARG A 35 -9.34 -14.42 1.22
CA ARG A 35 -7.99 -14.14 1.74
C ARG A 35 -6.92 -15.10 1.22
N ASP A 36 -7.26 -16.38 1.04
CA ASP A 36 -6.32 -17.41 0.59
C ASP A 36 -6.02 -17.31 -0.91
N TYR A 37 -6.86 -16.60 -1.67
CA TYR A 37 -6.74 -16.39 -3.11
C TYR A 37 -6.38 -14.96 -3.50
N VAL A 38 -6.38 -14.02 -2.55
CA VAL A 38 -6.14 -12.59 -2.78
C VAL A 38 -4.88 -12.17 -2.06
N THR A 39 -3.94 -11.60 -2.80
CA THR A 39 -2.74 -11.00 -2.23
C THR A 39 -2.67 -9.50 -2.49
N VAL A 40 -2.02 -8.76 -1.60
CA VAL A 40 -1.73 -7.34 -1.82
C VAL A 40 -0.53 -7.24 -2.76
N THR A 41 -0.72 -6.53 -3.87
CA THR A 41 0.32 -6.34 -4.89
C THR A 41 1.00 -4.99 -4.81
N ALA A 42 0.30 -3.98 -4.32
CA ALA A 42 0.80 -2.61 -4.21
C ALA A 42 -0.07 -1.79 -3.27
N TRP A 43 0.41 -0.61 -2.90
CA TRP A 43 -0.36 0.45 -2.28
C TRP A 43 -0.34 1.68 -3.16
N LEU A 44 -1.39 2.49 -3.08
CA LEU A 44 -1.48 3.80 -3.70
C LEU A 44 -1.54 4.85 -2.60
N ARG A 45 -0.76 5.91 -2.75
CA ARG A 45 -0.78 7.13 -1.91
C ARG A 45 -1.17 8.29 -2.84
N ASP A 46 -2.42 8.72 -2.80
CA ASP A 46 -2.90 9.85 -3.65
C ASP A 46 -2.44 9.68 -5.12
N ASP A 47 -2.74 8.53 -5.71
CA ASP A 47 -2.30 8.06 -7.04
C ASP A 47 -0.81 7.68 -7.21
N ALA A 48 0.06 7.96 -6.25
CA ALA A 48 1.45 7.48 -6.28
C ALA A 48 1.51 5.97 -5.94
N LEU A 49 2.08 5.17 -6.84
CA LEU A 49 2.21 3.72 -6.69
C LEU A 49 3.41 3.34 -5.80
N ILE A 50 3.14 2.58 -4.75
CA ILE A 50 4.12 2.02 -3.81
C ILE A 50 4.16 0.50 -4.02
N LEU A 51 5.27 -0.01 -4.54
CA LEU A 51 5.45 -1.45 -4.81
C LEU A 51 6.25 -2.14 -3.70
N PRO A 52 5.92 -3.40 -3.37
CA PRO A 52 6.78 -4.24 -2.55
C PRO A 52 8.12 -4.43 -3.25
N GLY A 53 9.22 -4.06 -2.59
CA GLY A 53 10.57 -4.14 -3.15
C GLY A 53 11.01 -2.91 -3.97
N ALA A 54 10.20 -1.86 -4.10
CA ALA A 54 10.63 -0.58 -4.68
C ALA A 54 11.67 0.18 -3.84
N SER A 55 12.20 -0.45 -2.78
CA SER A 55 13.30 0.11 -2.02
C SER A 55 14.54 0.32 -2.88
N GLU A 56 14.78 -0.45 -3.96
CA GLU A 56 15.71 -0.12 -5.07
C GLU A 56 15.36 -0.91 -6.35
N GLY A 57 15.15 -0.21 -7.49
CA GLY A 57 15.19 -0.81 -8.84
C GLY A 57 13.85 -1.22 -9.47
N GLY A 58 13.03 -0.24 -9.91
CA GLY A 58 11.78 -0.61 -10.58
C GLY A 58 10.99 0.51 -11.27
N ALA A 59 11.65 1.41 -12.00
CA ALA A 59 11.00 2.14 -13.11
C ALA A 59 12.02 2.37 -14.22
N SER A 60 11.92 1.58 -15.27
CA SER A 60 12.75 1.66 -16.47
C SER A 60 12.49 2.98 -17.20
N GLY A 61 13.50 3.86 -17.18
CA GLY A 61 13.71 4.92 -18.16
C GLY A 61 15.20 5.27 -18.14
N PRO A 62 15.93 5.21 -19.28
CA PRO A 62 17.30 5.69 -19.31
C PRO A 62 17.28 7.23 -19.29
N GLU A 63 18.20 7.81 -18.51
CA GLU A 63 18.68 9.20 -18.56
C GLU A 63 17.71 10.27 -18.02
N SER A 64 18.02 10.97 -16.92
CA SER A 64 18.97 12.08 -16.95
C SER A 64 19.46 12.47 -15.54
N THR A 65 20.78 12.57 -15.39
CA THR A 65 21.50 13.51 -14.50
C THR A 65 21.35 13.37 -12.97
N PRO A 66 22.42 12.99 -12.25
CA PRO A 66 22.47 13.07 -10.79
C PRO A 66 22.67 14.53 -10.34
N THR A 67 21.60 15.32 -10.38
CA THR A 67 21.58 16.62 -9.70
C THR A 67 21.18 16.37 -8.26
N GLY A 68 22.14 16.55 -7.35
CA GLY A 68 21.97 16.37 -5.90
C GLY A 68 20.70 17.03 -5.36
N GLY A 69 19.77 16.19 -4.97
CA GLY A 69 18.59 16.54 -4.19
C GLY A 69 18.12 15.26 -3.50
N SER A 70 18.47 15.08 -2.23
CA SER A 70 18.12 13.91 -1.43
C SER A 70 16.62 13.60 -1.52
N SER A 71 16.22 12.68 -2.39
CA SER A 71 14.90 12.04 -2.33
C SER A 71 14.91 11.02 -1.18
N SER A 72 14.96 11.56 0.04
CA SER A 72 14.90 10.82 1.32
C SER A 72 13.58 10.05 1.49
N GLY A 73 12.65 10.14 0.53
CA GLY A 73 11.35 9.45 0.54
C GLY A 73 11.37 7.98 0.12
N GLY A 74 12.44 7.47 -0.50
CA GLY A 74 12.46 6.13 -1.09
C GLY A 74 12.44 4.95 -0.10
N ASN A 75 12.95 5.13 1.12
CA ASN A 75 13.10 4.04 2.10
C ASN A 75 12.13 4.11 3.30
N ARG A 76 11.20 5.07 3.29
CA ARG A 76 10.24 5.27 4.39
C ARG A 76 8.99 4.42 4.23
N PHE A 77 8.56 4.19 2.99
CA PHE A 77 7.37 3.41 2.65
C PHE A 77 7.79 2.00 2.26
N VAL A 78 7.51 1.03 3.11
CA VAL A 78 7.89 -0.37 2.91
C VAL A 78 6.63 -1.22 2.91
N VAL A 79 6.40 -1.94 1.82
CA VAL A 79 5.31 -2.93 1.76
C VAL A 79 5.86 -4.30 2.15
N THR A 80 5.22 -4.94 3.11
CA THR A 80 5.63 -6.25 3.62
C THR A 80 5.25 -7.33 2.61
N LEU A 81 6.21 -8.13 2.12
CA LEU A 81 5.93 -9.19 1.13
C LEU A 81 4.99 -10.30 1.64
N GLY A 82 4.94 -10.53 2.95
CA GLY A 82 4.12 -11.59 3.54
C GLY A 82 2.65 -11.20 3.71
N SER A 83 2.37 -10.18 4.52
CA SER A 83 1.01 -9.71 4.81
C SER A 83 0.48 -8.68 3.81
N GLY A 84 1.38 -8.02 3.08
CA GLY A 84 0.99 -6.89 2.24
C GLY A 84 0.77 -5.59 3.00
N ASP A 85 1.17 -5.51 4.28
CA ASP A 85 1.00 -4.31 5.10
C ASP A 85 1.94 -3.18 4.63
N LEU A 86 1.42 -1.95 4.56
CA LEU A 86 2.20 -0.76 4.27
C LEU A 86 2.76 -0.17 5.56
N VAL A 87 4.07 -0.16 5.68
CA VAL A 87 4.83 0.36 6.81
C VAL A 87 5.40 1.72 6.43
N ILE A 88 5.07 2.75 7.20
CA ILE A 88 5.53 4.13 7.01
C ILE A 88 6.45 4.49 8.15
N ARG A 89 7.75 4.62 7.88
CA ARG A 89 8.78 4.96 8.88
C ARG A 89 8.88 6.47 9.04
N GLY A 90 8.89 6.93 10.29
CA GLY A 90 8.99 8.35 10.62
C GLY A 90 7.78 9.12 10.13
N ALA A 91 6.61 8.78 10.64
CA ALA A 91 5.34 9.40 10.27
C ALA A 91 5.38 10.91 10.55
N ARG A 92 5.02 11.69 9.54
CA ARG A 92 4.96 13.15 9.61
C ARG A 92 3.52 13.63 9.49
N PRO A 93 3.17 14.84 9.97
CA PRO A 93 1.83 15.38 9.79
C PRO A 93 1.43 15.51 8.31
N GLU A 94 2.39 15.69 7.41
CA GLU A 94 2.18 15.68 5.95
C GLU A 94 1.70 14.31 5.42
N ASP A 95 2.06 13.20 6.08
CA ASP A 95 1.70 11.84 5.65
C ASP A 95 0.23 11.51 5.95
N GLY A 96 -0.46 12.34 6.73
CA GLY A 96 -1.90 12.21 7.00
C GLY A 96 -2.83 12.91 6.00
N ALA A 97 -2.27 13.79 5.15
CA ALA A 97 -3.01 14.44 4.08
C ALA A 97 -3.40 13.49 2.92
N PRO A 98 -2.51 12.62 2.39
CA PRO A 98 -2.84 11.76 1.27
C PRO A 98 -3.75 10.58 1.66
N HIS A 99 -4.49 10.07 0.67
CA HIS A 99 -5.30 8.86 0.82
C HIS A 99 -4.50 7.60 0.46
N TYR A 100 -4.56 6.60 1.34
CA TYR A 100 -3.94 5.30 1.13
C TYR A 100 -4.96 4.27 0.67
N ILE A 101 -4.66 3.60 -0.44
CA ILE A 101 -5.51 2.58 -1.04
C ILE A 101 -4.67 1.32 -1.27
N CYS A 102 -5.09 0.17 -0.74
CA CYS A 102 -4.43 -1.09 -1.07
C CYS A 102 -4.93 -1.65 -2.40
N VAL A 103 -4.01 -2.21 -3.18
CA VAL A 103 -4.30 -2.85 -4.46
C VAL A 103 -4.05 -4.33 -4.34
N THR A 104 -5.12 -5.10 -4.36
CA THR A 104 -5.08 -6.56 -4.28
C THR A 104 -5.25 -7.21 -5.63
N ARG A 105 -4.71 -8.41 -5.81
CA ARG A 105 -4.90 -9.24 -6.99
C ARG A 105 -5.41 -10.62 -6.62
N HIS A 106 -6.49 -11.04 -7.28
CA HIS A 106 -7.05 -12.37 -7.16
C HIS A 106 -6.26 -13.35 -8.02
N MET A 107 -5.76 -14.44 -7.43
CA MET A 107 -4.90 -15.41 -8.10
C MET A 107 -5.65 -16.27 -9.11
N LEU A 108 -6.89 -16.63 -8.83
CA LEU A 108 -7.67 -17.53 -9.71
C LEU A 108 -8.22 -16.82 -10.96
N THR A 109 -8.62 -15.55 -10.82
CA THR A 109 -9.26 -14.79 -11.91
C THR A 109 -8.33 -13.75 -12.53
N GLY A 110 -7.22 -13.41 -11.87
CA GLY A 110 -6.32 -12.34 -12.27
C GLY A 110 -6.87 -10.92 -12.03
N GLU A 111 -8.08 -10.79 -11.47
CA GLU A 111 -8.74 -9.50 -11.23
C GLU A 111 -7.98 -8.67 -10.18
N ARG A 112 -7.76 -7.39 -10.48
CA ARG A 112 -7.17 -6.43 -9.54
C ARG A 112 -8.27 -5.56 -8.97
N LYS A 113 -8.26 -5.41 -7.64
CA LYS A 113 -9.25 -4.62 -6.92
C LYS A 113 -8.58 -3.62 -6.00
N LYS A 114 -9.14 -2.41 -5.95
CA LYS A 114 -8.71 -1.32 -5.08
C LYS A 114 -9.57 -1.34 -3.82
N SER A 115 -8.98 -1.06 -2.68
CA SER A 115 -9.73 -0.88 -1.45
C SER A 115 -10.41 0.48 -1.38
N LEU A 116 -11.23 0.65 -0.36
CA LEU A 116 -11.66 1.99 0.07
C LEU A 116 -10.45 2.84 0.48
N PRO A 117 -10.48 4.16 0.21
CA PRO A 117 -9.42 5.08 0.64
C PRO A 117 -9.44 5.24 2.17
N ALA A 118 -8.27 5.10 2.77
CA ALA A 118 -8.05 5.34 4.19
C ALA A 118 -7.12 6.52 4.41
N THR A 119 -7.35 7.24 5.50
CA THR A 119 -6.49 8.33 5.94
C THR A 119 -5.66 7.89 7.15
N LEU A 120 -4.45 8.43 7.24
CA LEU A 120 -3.57 8.25 8.39
C LEU A 120 -3.70 9.48 9.29
N THR A 121 -4.00 9.30 10.57
CA THR A 121 -4.03 10.41 11.52
C THR A 121 -2.71 10.46 12.27
N VAL A 122 -1.94 11.54 12.08
CA VAL A 122 -0.68 11.74 12.80
C VAL A 122 -0.89 12.72 13.95
N THR A 123 -0.73 12.26 15.18
CA THR A 123 -0.84 13.10 16.38
C THR A 123 0.55 13.59 16.81
N GLY A 124 0.73 14.90 16.91
CA GLY A 124 1.91 15.53 17.51
C GLY A 124 1.62 15.85 18.97
N GLN A 125 2.52 15.47 19.87
CA GLN A 125 2.47 15.88 21.27
C GLN A 125 3.04 17.29 21.43
#